data_AF-A0A0Z8NSA0-F1
#
_entry.id   AF-A0A0Z8NSA0-F1
#
_cell.length_a   1.000
_cell.length_b   1.000
_cell.length_c   1.000
_cell.angle_alpha   90.00
_cell.angle_beta   90.00
_cell.angle_gamma   90.00
#
_symmetry.space_group_name_H-M   'P 1'
#
loop_
_entity.id
_entity.type
_entity.pdbx_description
1 polymer ?
#
loop_
_entity_poly.entity_id
_entity_poly.type
_entity_poly.pdbx_seq_one_letter_code
_entity_poly.pdbx_strand_id
1 'polypeptide(L)'
;MKDRKIILIDGEDKSENIESLQSIRYKGKLYFEIYFKNNVQPYRYNVQRVEVLKFSKQLNPSEIGVYRRQDGVLLNNIESMFEFNGTHSRAYIIRYKNGTGKLYMGRDLEIRQNELTHLNSRHVFSYLTELSKLNPLRNSGTDQLLLLKRYEELDYVDKTVALASYLSPSKKNNLPFHGELIFPFGCNNSQYKATKNALINQFSVIQGPPGTGKTQTILNIIANIVIRNKTVLIVSNNNAALIIFTKN
;
A
#
# COMPACT_ATOMS: atom_id res chain seq x y z
N MET A 1 -6.08 -17.94 -20.65
CA MET A 1 -5.14 -17.19 -19.78
C MET A 1 -3.81 -17.91 -19.61
N LYS A 2 -3.80 -19.20 -19.26
CA LYS A 2 -2.56 -19.98 -19.04
C LYS A 2 -1.63 -20.05 -20.26
N ASP A 3 -2.18 -20.05 -21.47
CA ASP A 3 -1.38 -20.08 -22.72
C ASP A 3 -1.00 -18.69 -23.24
N ARG A 4 -1.45 -17.62 -22.57
CA ARG A 4 -1.09 -16.26 -22.98
C ARG A 4 0.40 -16.04 -22.74
N LYS A 5 1.05 -15.40 -23.70
CA LYS A 5 2.43 -14.92 -23.59
C LYS A 5 2.38 -13.40 -23.61
N ILE A 6 3.28 -12.77 -22.87
CA ILE A 6 3.57 -11.35 -23.01
C ILE A 6 4.91 -11.24 -23.72
N ILE A 7 4.93 -10.52 -24.82
CA ILE A 7 6.13 -10.35 -25.65
C ILE A 7 6.55 -8.90 -25.55
N LEU A 8 7.71 -8.69 -24.91
CA LEU A 8 8.34 -7.39 -24.82
C LEU A 8 9.38 -7.26 -25.94
N ILE A 9 9.38 -6.14 -26.64
CA ILE A 9 10.43 -5.74 -27.57
C ILE A 9 11.05 -4.46 -27.04
N ASP A 10 12.35 -4.48 -26.76
CA ASP A 10 13.09 -3.39 -26.10
C ASP A 10 12.44 -2.93 -24.78
N GLY A 11 11.82 -3.87 -24.06
CA GLY A 11 11.14 -3.63 -22.80
C GLY A 11 9.71 -3.07 -22.91
N GLU A 12 9.20 -2.85 -24.12
CA GLU A 12 7.82 -2.43 -24.37
C GLU A 12 6.92 -3.61 -24.73
N ASP A 13 5.70 -3.65 -24.18
CA ASP A 13 4.71 -4.66 -24.55
C ASP A 13 4.22 -4.46 -25.98
N LYS A 14 4.38 -5.50 -26.81
CA LYS A 14 3.88 -5.55 -28.19
C LYS A 14 2.93 -6.73 -28.41
N SER A 15 2.52 -7.43 -27.36
CA SER A 15 1.79 -8.69 -27.42
C SER A 15 0.54 -8.64 -28.29
N GLU A 16 -0.24 -7.55 -28.19
CA GLU A 16 -1.51 -7.42 -28.94
C GLU A 16 -1.30 -7.22 -30.44
N ASN A 17 -0.12 -6.77 -30.86
CA ASN A 17 0.22 -6.51 -32.26
C ASN A 17 0.96 -7.68 -32.91
N ILE A 18 1.33 -8.72 -32.16
CA ILE A 18 2.07 -9.88 -32.67
C ILE A 18 1.09 -10.99 -33.05
N GLU A 19 1.22 -11.50 -34.26
CA GLU A 19 0.47 -12.65 -34.77
C GLU A 19 1.20 -13.95 -34.43
N SER A 20 2.50 -14.01 -34.69
CA SER A 20 3.32 -15.18 -34.35
C SER A 20 4.78 -14.79 -34.09
N LEU A 21 5.48 -15.67 -33.37
CA LEU A 21 6.89 -15.53 -33.04
C LEU A 21 7.56 -16.90 -33.13
N GLN A 22 8.72 -16.95 -33.77
CA GLN A 22 9.56 -18.14 -33.85
C GLN A 22 11.03 -17.81 -33.63
N SER A 23 11.78 -18.76 -33.07
CA SER A 23 13.23 -18.65 -32.96
C SER A 23 13.89 -19.23 -34.21
N ILE A 24 14.77 -18.47 -34.84
CA ILE A 24 15.50 -18.89 -36.03
C ILE A 24 17.00 -18.76 -35.80
N ARG A 25 17.79 -19.61 -36.47
CA ARG A 25 19.25 -19.43 -36.56
C ARG A 25 19.60 -18.86 -37.93
N TYR A 26 20.35 -17.77 -37.94
CA TYR A 26 20.88 -17.16 -39.16
C TYR A 26 22.37 -16.86 -38.97
N LYS A 27 23.21 -17.39 -39.86
CA LYS A 27 24.69 -17.24 -39.81
C LYS A 27 25.27 -17.56 -38.42
N GLY A 28 24.81 -18.65 -37.79
CA GLY A 28 25.27 -19.12 -36.48
C GLY A 28 24.75 -18.33 -35.27
N LYS A 29 23.99 -17.26 -35.47
CA LYS A 29 23.37 -16.46 -34.39
C LYS A 29 21.87 -16.76 -34.27
N LEU A 30 21.36 -16.73 -33.05
CA LEU A 30 19.93 -16.91 -32.76
C LEU A 30 19.21 -15.56 -32.85
N TYR A 31 18.04 -15.57 -33.49
CA TYR A 31 17.15 -14.41 -33.63
C TYR A 31 15.71 -14.82 -33.32
N PHE A 32 14.88 -13.84 -32.99
CA PHE A 32 13.43 -13.99 -33.08
C PHE A 32 12.94 -13.40 -34.39
N GLU A 33 12.12 -14.17 -35.09
CA GLU A 33 11.36 -13.70 -36.24
C GLU A 33 9.92 -13.49 -35.79
N ILE A 34 9.44 -12.25 -35.91
CA ILE A 34 8.16 -11.79 -35.37
C ILE A 34 7.28 -11.32 -36.52
N TYR A 35 6.12 -11.94 -36.64
CA TYR A 35 5.07 -11.52 -37.55
C TYR A 35 4.12 -10.62 -36.76
N PHE A 36 4.03 -9.35 -37.16
CA PHE A 36 3.03 -8.44 -36.63
C PHE A 36 1.73 -8.56 -37.42
N LYS A 37 0.60 -8.36 -36.76
CA LYS A 37 -0.70 -8.30 -37.40
C LYS A 37 -0.67 -7.29 -38.54
N ASN A 38 -1.27 -7.68 -39.67
CA ASN A 38 -1.34 -6.88 -40.90
C ASN A 38 0.01 -6.65 -41.62
N ASN A 39 1.09 -7.32 -41.21
CA ASN A 39 2.37 -7.30 -41.94
C ASN A 39 2.63 -8.66 -42.58
N VAL A 40 2.82 -8.67 -43.90
CA VAL A 40 3.11 -9.90 -44.67
C VAL A 40 4.53 -10.41 -44.42
N GLN A 41 5.47 -9.50 -44.16
CA GLN A 41 6.88 -9.83 -43.92
C GLN A 41 7.21 -9.80 -42.43
N PRO A 42 8.02 -10.76 -41.93
CA PRO A 42 8.43 -10.75 -40.55
C PRO A 42 9.57 -9.77 -40.29
N TYR A 43 9.67 -9.33 -39.04
CA TYR A 43 10.80 -8.56 -38.54
C TYR A 43 11.72 -9.46 -37.73
N ARG A 44 13.03 -9.35 -37.96
CA ARG A 44 14.03 -10.07 -37.18
C ARG A 44 14.59 -9.20 -36.07
N TYR A 45 14.54 -9.73 -34.87
CA TYR A 45 15.11 -9.12 -33.69
C TYR A 45 16.21 -10.00 -33.10
N ASN A 46 17.26 -9.36 -32.59
CA ASN A 46 18.23 -10.05 -31.75
C ASN A 46 17.52 -10.58 -30.49
N VAL A 47 17.88 -11.78 -30.04
CA VAL A 47 17.32 -12.40 -28.83
C VAL A 47 17.42 -11.53 -27.57
N GLN A 48 18.40 -10.63 -27.49
CA GLN A 48 18.54 -9.70 -26.37
C GLN A 48 17.46 -8.60 -26.35
N ARG A 49 16.85 -8.31 -27.49
CA ARG A 49 15.80 -7.27 -27.62
C ARG A 49 14.41 -7.81 -27.34
N VAL A 50 14.24 -9.12 -27.29
CA VAL A 50 12.91 -9.74 -27.15
C VAL A 50 12.87 -10.58 -25.90
N GLU A 51 11.86 -10.32 -25.06
CA GLU A 51 11.60 -11.11 -23.88
C GLU A 51 10.19 -11.70 -23.94
N VAL A 52 10.08 -13.01 -23.75
CA VAL A 52 8.78 -13.71 -23.73
C VAL A 52 8.47 -14.12 -22.31
N LEU A 53 7.54 -13.42 -21.67
CA LEU A 53 7.06 -13.71 -20.34
C LEU A 53 5.93 -14.73 -20.44
N LYS A 54 6.01 -15.79 -19.64
CA LYS A 54 5.02 -16.87 -19.60
C LYS A 54 4.20 -16.79 -18.32
N PHE A 55 2.96 -17.22 -18.40
CA PHE A 55 2.11 -17.35 -17.23
C PHE A 55 2.83 -18.15 -16.14
N SER A 56 2.86 -17.61 -14.92
CA SER A 56 3.49 -18.24 -13.77
C SER A 56 2.45 -18.70 -12.77
N LYS A 57 1.59 -17.79 -12.29
CA LYS A 57 0.55 -18.09 -11.31
C LYS A 57 -0.56 -17.06 -11.31
N GLN A 58 -1.71 -17.45 -10.79
CA GLN A 58 -2.77 -16.50 -10.43
C GLN A 58 -2.57 -16.10 -8.97
N LEU A 59 -2.70 -14.80 -8.69
CA LEU A 59 -2.68 -14.26 -7.34
C LEU A 59 -4.12 -14.06 -6.87
N ASN A 60 -4.38 -14.33 -5.58
CA ASN A 60 -5.68 -14.10 -4.97
C ASN A 60 -5.79 -12.63 -4.52
N PRO A 61 -6.64 -11.79 -5.14
CA PRO A 61 -6.72 -10.37 -4.79
C PRO A 61 -7.16 -10.10 -3.35
N SER A 62 -7.88 -11.02 -2.69
CA SER A 62 -8.27 -10.83 -1.29
C SER A 62 -7.12 -11.02 -0.30
N GLU A 63 -6.01 -11.60 -0.73
CA GLU A 63 -4.84 -11.85 0.11
C GLU A 63 -3.78 -10.76 0.02
N ILE A 64 -3.93 -9.80 -0.89
CA ILE A 64 -2.91 -8.81 -1.23
C ILE A 64 -3.49 -7.42 -1.47
N GLY A 65 -2.67 -6.41 -1.21
CA GLY A 65 -2.86 -5.04 -1.69
C GLY A 65 -1.83 -4.76 -2.79
N VAL A 66 -2.27 -4.09 -3.84
CA VAL A 66 -1.43 -3.77 -5.01
C VAL A 66 -1.29 -2.26 -5.12
N TYR A 67 -0.10 -1.76 -4.83
CA TYR A 67 0.22 -0.34 -4.88
C TYR A 67 0.98 -0.02 -6.17
N ARG A 68 0.63 1.08 -6.82
CA ARG A 68 1.46 1.64 -7.89
C ARG A 68 2.64 2.37 -7.26
N ARG A 69 3.86 2.02 -7.66
CA ARG A 69 5.08 2.61 -7.09
C ARG A 69 5.26 4.10 -7.40
N GLN A 70 4.77 4.55 -8.55
CA GLN A 70 4.94 5.94 -9.00
C GLN A 70 4.32 6.95 -8.03
N ASP A 71 3.17 6.63 -7.41
CA ASP A 71 2.41 7.56 -6.58
C ASP A 71 1.85 6.95 -5.28
N GLY A 72 2.11 5.66 -5.02
CA GLY A 72 1.64 4.97 -3.82
C GLY A 72 0.14 4.71 -3.80
N VAL A 73 -0.57 4.83 -4.93
CA VAL A 73 -2.02 4.58 -4.99
C VAL A 73 -2.31 3.08 -4.92
N LEU A 74 -3.19 2.69 -4.00
CA LEU A 74 -3.75 1.32 -3.93
C LEU A 74 -4.73 1.10 -5.08
N LEU A 75 -4.50 0.04 -5.86
CA LEU A 75 -5.39 -0.39 -6.94
C LEU A 75 -6.56 -1.18 -6.36
N ASN A 76 -7.76 -0.60 -6.42
CA ASN A 76 -8.99 -1.21 -5.90
C ASN A 76 -9.76 -1.97 -6.98
N ASN A 77 -10.81 -2.69 -6.56
CA ASN A 77 -11.74 -3.40 -7.45
C ASN A 77 -11.07 -4.42 -8.38
N ILE A 78 -9.99 -5.06 -7.92
CA ILE A 78 -9.33 -6.14 -8.65
C ILE A 78 -10.23 -7.39 -8.56
N GLU A 79 -10.60 -7.93 -9.72
CA GLU A 79 -11.32 -9.19 -9.83
C GLU A 79 -10.34 -10.36 -9.91
N SER A 80 -9.29 -10.24 -10.73
CA SER A 80 -8.26 -11.26 -10.85
C SER A 80 -6.92 -10.67 -11.26
N MET A 81 -5.84 -11.33 -10.84
CA MET A 81 -4.47 -10.91 -11.12
C MET A 81 -3.61 -12.11 -11.53
N PHE A 82 -2.92 -11.99 -12.65
CA PHE A 82 -2.11 -13.06 -13.23
C PHE A 82 -0.65 -12.60 -13.37
N GLU A 83 0.27 -13.35 -12.77
CA GLU A 83 1.71 -13.12 -12.84
C GLU A 83 2.30 -13.81 -14.08
N PHE A 84 3.15 -13.08 -14.79
CA PHE A 84 3.94 -13.58 -15.89
C PHE A 84 5.42 -13.32 -15.62
N ASN A 85 6.24 -14.35 -15.80
CA ASN A 85 7.68 -14.29 -15.55
C ASN A 85 8.45 -14.51 -16.85
N GLY A 86 9.41 -13.63 -17.10
CA GLY A 86 10.43 -13.74 -18.14
C GLY A 86 11.79 -14.05 -17.51
N THR A 87 12.85 -13.77 -18.26
CA THR A 87 14.23 -13.96 -17.80
C THR A 87 14.68 -12.84 -16.86
N HIS A 88 14.25 -11.61 -17.13
CA HIS A 88 14.64 -10.39 -16.40
C HIS A 88 13.43 -9.59 -15.91
N SER A 89 12.29 -9.75 -16.60
CA SER A 89 11.09 -8.99 -16.33
C SER A 89 10.03 -9.86 -15.68
N ARG A 90 9.28 -9.25 -14.77
CA ARG A 90 8.00 -9.75 -14.29
C ARG A 90 6.92 -8.79 -14.73
N ALA A 91 5.75 -9.30 -15.09
CA ALA A 91 4.60 -8.48 -15.40
C ALA A 91 3.32 -9.09 -14.82
N TYR A 92 2.30 -8.25 -14.70
CA TYR A 92 1.01 -8.62 -14.14
C TYR A 92 -0.12 -8.14 -15.04
N ILE A 93 -1.02 -9.05 -15.40
CA ILE A 93 -2.30 -8.66 -15.97
C ILE A 93 -3.30 -8.58 -14.83
N ILE A 94 -3.83 -7.39 -14.60
CA ILE A 94 -4.88 -7.12 -13.62
C ILE A 94 -6.19 -6.95 -14.37
N ARG A 95 -7.21 -7.71 -13.99
CA ARG A 95 -8.61 -7.52 -14.43
C ARG A 95 -9.41 -6.91 -13.29
N TYR A 96 -10.18 -5.89 -13.62
CA TYR A 96 -11.00 -5.15 -12.68
C TYR A 96 -12.46 -5.60 -12.78
N LYS A 97 -13.21 -5.44 -11.69
CA LYS A 97 -14.64 -5.79 -11.60
C LYS A 97 -15.53 -5.08 -12.64
N ASN A 98 -15.06 -3.99 -13.24
CA ASN A 98 -15.75 -3.29 -14.33
C ASN A 98 -15.51 -3.93 -15.72
N GLY A 99 -14.84 -5.08 -15.79
CA GLY A 99 -14.52 -5.81 -17.03
C GLY A 99 -13.25 -5.33 -17.74
N THR A 100 -12.63 -4.22 -17.31
CA THR A 100 -11.38 -3.74 -17.90
C THR A 100 -10.18 -4.57 -17.45
N GLY A 101 -9.17 -4.67 -18.31
CA GLY A 101 -7.91 -5.32 -17.99
C GLY A 101 -6.72 -4.46 -18.38
N LYS A 102 -5.67 -4.48 -17.57
CA LYS A 102 -4.44 -3.72 -17.83
C LYS A 102 -3.20 -4.52 -17.48
N LEU A 103 -2.17 -4.35 -18.31
CA LEU A 103 -0.83 -4.87 -18.07
C LEU A 103 -0.03 -3.86 -17.24
N TYR A 104 0.68 -4.37 -16.24
CA TYR A 104 1.63 -3.63 -15.43
C TYR A 104 2.96 -4.36 -15.39
N MET A 105 4.08 -3.64 -15.51
CA MET A 105 5.37 -4.25 -15.23
C MET A 105 5.55 -4.38 -13.72
N GLY A 106 6.21 -5.44 -13.28
CA GLY A 106 6.45 -5.71 -11.85
C GLY A 106 7.25 -4.59 -11.18
N ARG A 107 8.13 -3.92 -11.93
CA ARG A 107 8.86 -2.73 -11.47
C ARG A 107 7.97 -1.52 -11.17
N ASP A 108 6.73 -1.51 -11.66
CA ASP A 108 5.77 -0.42 -11.45
C ASP A 108 4.83 -0.68 -10.27
N LEU A 109 4.85 -1.92 -9.73
CA LEU A 109 3.95 -2.36 -8.67
C LEU A 109 4.70 -2.75 -7.40
N GLU A 110 4.05 -2.51 -6.27
CA GLU A 110 4.41 -3.04 -4.98
C GLU A 110 3.23 -3.88 -4.45
N ILE A 111 3.46 -5.17 -4.29
CA ILE A 111 2.45 -6.10 -3.77
C ILE A 111 2.75 -6.35 -2.31
N ARG A 112 1.76 -6.13 -1.45
CA ARG A 112 1.86 -6.30 0.00
C ARG A 112 0.80 -7.28 0.48
N GLN A 113 1.13 -8.07 1.49
CA GLN A 113 0.18 -9.03 2.08
C GLN A 113 -0.94 -8.29 2.83
N ASN A 114 -2.14 -8.87 2.80
CA ASN A 114 -3.27 -8.44 3.62
C ASN A 114 -3.15 -9.04 5.03
N GLU A 115 -3.12 -8.20 6.06
CA GLU A 115 -3.07 -8.65 7.47
C GLU A 115 -4.29 -9.49 7.86
N LEU A 116 -5.43 -9.34 7.17
CA LEU A 116 -6.64 -10.14 7.38
C LEU A 116 -6.52 -11.60 6.90
N THR A 117 -5.41 -11.97 6.25
CA THR A 117 -5.10 -13.37 5.92
C THR A 117 -4.70 -14.17 7.16
N HIS A 118 -4.17 -13.52 8.19
CA HIS A 118 -3.76 -14.18 9.43
C HIS A 118 -4.97 -14.48 10.32
N LEU A 119 -5.06 -15.71 10.83
CA LEU A 119 -6.21 -16.18 11.62
C LEU A 119 -6.49 -15.28 12.84
N ASN A 120 -5.44 -14.96 13.62
CA ASN A 120 -5.59 -14.10 14.80
C ASN A 120 -6.08 -12.70 14.42
N SER A 121 -5.48 -12.07 13.40
CA SER A 121 -5.91 -10.77 12.90
C SER A 121 -7.37 -10.79 12.45
N ARG A 122 -7.80 -11.85 11.76
CA ARG A 122 -9.19 -12.02 11.31
C ARG A 122 -10.17 -12.18 12.47
N HIS A 123 -9.80 -12.92 13.51
CA HIS A 123 -10.64 -13.07 14.71
C HIS A 123 -10.81 -11.74 15.44
N VAL A 124 -9.72 -10.99 15.64
CA VAL A 124 -9.79 -9.66 16.25
C VAL A 124 -10.60 -8.70 15.39
N PHE A 125 -10.38 -8.70 14.07
CA PHE A 125 -11.15 -7.87 13.15
C PHE A 125 -12.64 -8.19 13.21
N SER A 126 -13.02 -9.47 13.17
CA SER A 126 -14.41 -9.92 13.29
C SER A 126 -15.05 -9.47 14.60
N TYR A 127 -14.32 -9.61 15.72
CA TYR A 127 -14.78 -9.11 17.02
C TYR A 127 -15.02 -7.59 17.01
N LEU A 128 -14.10 -6.81 16.45
CA LEU A 128 -14.26 -5.35 16.31
C LEU A 128 -15.44 -4.99 15.41
N THR A 129 -15.66 -5.75 14.32
CA THR A 129 -16.82 -5.59 13.44
C THR A 129 -18.12 -5.85 14.19
N GLU A 130 -18.20 -6.89 15.04
CA GLU A 130 -19.37 -7.14 15.86
C GLU A 130 -19.62 -6.02 16.88
N LEU A 131 -18.57 -5.56 17.58
CA LEU A 131 -18.69 -4.41 18.50
C LEU A 131 -19.13 -3.13 17.81
N SER A 132 -18.77 -2.94 16.53
CA SER A 132 -19.16 -1.75 15.78
C SER A 132 -20.68 -1.59 15.67
N LYS A 133 -21.44 -2.69 15.78
CA LYS A 133 -22.92 -2.69 15.76
C LYS A 133 -23.53 -2.03 17.00
N LEU A 134 -22.79 -2.01 18.11
CA LEU A 134 -23.22 -1.37 19.36
C LEU A 134 -23.02 0.14 19.33
N ASN A 135 -22.28 0.68 18.36
CA ASN A 135 -22.05 2.10 18.25
C ASN A 135 -23.30 2.80 17.69
N PRO A 136 -23.92 3.74 18.40
CA PRO A 136 -25.19 4.35 17.98
C PRO A 136 -25.03 5.38 16.85
N LEU A 137 -23.80 5.70 16.42
CA LEU A 137 -23.57 6.73 15.41
C LEU A 137 -24.05 6.25 14.04
N ARG A 138 -24.91 7.06 13.41
CA ARG A 138 -25.51 6.79 12.11
C ARG A 138 -25.13 7.84 11.09
N ASN A 139 -25.15 7.46 9.82
CA ASN A 139 -25.00 8.39 8.72
C ASN A 139 -26.29 9.22 8.57
N SER A 140 -26.17 10.54 8.60
CA SER A 140 -27.28 11.50 8.55
C SER A 140 -28.18 11.38 7.29
N GLY A 141 -27.73 10.71 6.23
CA GLY A 141 -28.49 10.52 4.99
C GLY A 141 -29.04 9.11 4.72
N THR A 142 -28.48 8.06 5.35
CA THR A 142 -28.87 6.67 5.05
C THR A 142 -29.40 5.91 6.27
N ASP A 143 -29.33 6.51 7.45
CA ASP A 143 -29.65 5.90 8.76
C ASP A 143 -28.86 4.60 9.07
N GLN A 144 -27.83 4.28 8.27
CA GLN A 144 -26.97 3.13 8.48
C GLN A 144 -25.99 3.38 9.62
N LEU A 145 -25.68 2.33 10.39
CA LEU A 145 -24.64 2.34 11.41
C LEU A 145 -23.30 2.68 10.75
N LEU A 146 -22.77 3.85 11.09
CA LEU A 146 -21.64 4.45 10.39
C LEU A 146 -20.40 3.57 10.51
N LEU A 147 -20.11 3.10 11.72
CA LEU A 147 -18.90 2.33 11.99
C LEU A 147 -18.97 0.94 11.34
N LEU A 148 -20.12 0.26 11.43
CA LEU A 148 -20.34 -1.04 10.80
C LEU A 148 -20.06 -1.00 9.31
N LYS A 149 -20.64 -0.02 8.60
CA LYS A 149 -20.42 0.13 7.16
C LYS A 149 -18.93 0.30 6.81
N ARG A 150 -18.17 1.04 7.61
CA ARG A 150 -16.72 1.20 7.41
C ARG A 150 -15.96 -0.10 7.59
N TYR A 151 -16.34 -0.95 8.55
CA TYR A 151 -15.73 -2.26 8.72
C TYR A 151 -16.10 -3.22 7.58
N GLU A 152 -17.35 -3.18 7.09
CA GLU A 152 -17.80 -4.00 5.95
C GLU A 152 -17.10 -3.64 4.64
N GLU A 153 -16.75 -2.36 4.45
CA GLU A 153 -15.99 -1.87 3.29
C GLU A 153 -14.48 -2.19 3.36
N LEU A 154 -13.96 -2.63 4.52
CA LEU A 154 -12.54 -2.92 4.72
C LEU A 154 -12.22 -4.40 4.43
N ASP A 155 -11.85 -4.69 3.19
CA ASP A 155 -11.41 -6.00 2.73
C ASP A 155 -9.88 -6.20 2.75
N TYR A 156 -9.12 -5.10 2.90
CA TYR A 156 -7.67 -5.08 2.91
C TYR A 156 -7.10 -4.24 4.06
N VAL A 157 -6.13 -4.78 4.79
CA VAL A 157 -5.36 -4.07 5.83
C VAL A 157 -3.87 -4.25 5.56
N ASP A 158 -3.17 -3.13 5.27
CA ASP A 158 -1.71 -3.09 5.15
C ASP A 158 -1.05 -3.14 6.55
N LYS A 159 0.07 -3.85 6.68
CA LYS A 159 0.88 -3.88 7.90
C LYS A 159 1.32 -2.49 8.41
N THR A 160 1.37 -1.48 7.54
CA THR A 160 1.84 -0.13 7.88
C THR A 160 0.74 0.80 8.38
N VAL A 161 -0.53 0.39 8.40
CA VAL A 161 -1.61 1.22 8.96
C VAL A 161 -1.79 0.95 10.46
N ALA A 162 -2.34 1.91 11.19
CA ALA A 162 -2.49 1.80 12.64
C ALA A 162 -3.34 0.59 13.07
N LEU A 163 -4.37 0.24 12.29
CA LEU A 163 -5.24 -0.90 12.55
C LEU A 163 -4.46 -2.23 12.63
N ALA A 164 -3.43 -2.43 11.80
CA ALA A 164 -2.64 -3.66 11.80
C ALA A 164 -2.02 -3.95 13.18
N SER A 165 -1.58 -2.91 13.89
CA SER A 165 -1.01 -3.03 15.24
C SER A 165 -2.04 -3.50 16.28
N TYR A 166 -3.34 -3.20 16.08
CA TYR A 166 -4.42 -3.70 16.93
C TYR A 166 -4.82 -5.14 16.60
N LEU A 167 -4.73 -5.53 15.32
CA LEU A 167 -5.07 -6.89 14.88
C LEU A 167 -4.03 -7.93 15.32
N SER A 168 -2.78 -7.51 15.51
CA SER A 168 -1.66 -8.39 15.89
C SER A 168 -0.80 -7.79 17.02
N PRO A 169 -1.31 -7.70 18.26
CA PRO A 169 -0.63 -7.01 19.37
C PRO A 169 0.69 -7.66 19.81
N SER A 170 0.92 -8.93 19.47
CA SER A 170 2.18 -9.64 19.73
C SER A 170 3.35 -9.13 18.88
N LYS A 171 3.07 -8.48 17.74
CA LYS A 171 4.07 -7.83 16.89
C LYS A 171 4.18 -6.36 17.29
N LYS A 172 4.93 -6.05 18.37
CA LYS A 172 5.21 -4.65 18.74
C LYS A 172 6.07 -4.00 17.65
N ASN A 173 5.43 -3.22 16.79
CA ASN A 173 6.09 -2.38 15.80
C ASN A 173 6.55 -1.08 16.46
N ASN A 174 7.62 -1.15 17.25
CA ASN A 174 8.29 0.07 17.70
C ASN A 174 8.91 0.76 16.47
N LEU A 175 8.60 2.04 16.29
CA LEU A 175 9.27 2.85 15.30
C LEU A 175 10.73 3.05 15.74
N PRO A 176 11.71 2.88 14.83
CA PRO A 176 13.09 3.19 15.15
C PRO A 176 13.20 4.68 15.44
N PHE A 177 13.44 5.01 16.71
CA PHE A 177 13.71 6.36 17.16
C PHE A 177 15.15 6.42 17.68
N HIS A 178 15.99 7.18 16.97
CA HIS A 178 17.38 7.41 17.34
C HIS A 178 17.60 8.89 17.64
N GLY A 179 18.40 9.17 18.66
CA GLY A 179 18.79 10.53 19.07
C GLY A 179 18.12 11.03 20.35
N GLU A 180 18.68 12.09 20.90
CA GLU A 180 18.21 12.69 22.16
C GLU A 180 16.86 13.39 21.99
N LEU A 181 16.05 13.34 23.04
CA LEU A 181 14.79 14.05 23.10
C LEU A 181 15.02 15.48 23.60
N ILE A 182 14.45 16.46 22.90
CA ILE A 182 14.44 17.85 23.33
C ILE A 182 13.11 18.20 23.99
N PHE A 183 13.13 19.11 24.97
CA PHE A 183 11.94 19.57 25.70
C PHE A 183 11.95 21.10 25.88
N PRO A 184 11.85 21.88 24.78
CA PRO A 184 11.95 23.35 24.84
C PRO A 184 10.87 24.01 25.72
N PHE A 185 9.76 23.32 25.99
CA PHE A 185 8.66 23.82 26.82
C PHE A 185 8.68 23.25 28.25
N GLY A 186 9.75 22.55 28.64
CA GLY A 186 9.84 21.80 29.89
C GLY A 186 8.95 20.55 29.88
N CYS A 187 9.19 19.63 30.82
CA CYS A 187 8.31 18.49 31.06
C CYS A 187 8.49 17.94 32.49
N ASN A 188 7.46 17.29 33.02
CA ASN A 188 7.60 16.40 34.17
C ASN A 188 7.78 14.93 33.71
N ASN A 189 7.98 14.00 34.65
CA ASN A 189 8.23 12.59 34.33
C ASN A 189 7.09 11.91 33.54
N SER A 190 5.81 12.25 33.78
CA SER A 190 4.70 11.65 33.04
C SER A 190 4.63 12.18 31.60
N GLN A 191 4.88 13.47 31.41
CA GLN A 191 4.97 14.11 30.10
C GLN A 191 6.19 13.60 29.30
N TYR A 192 7.35 13.41 29.95
CA TYR A 192 8.53 12.79 29.34
C TYR A 192 8.20 11.42 28.76
N LYS A 193 7.57 10.54 29.58
CA LYS A 193 7.14 9.20 29.13
C LYS A 193 6.13 9.29 27.99
N ALA A 194 5.18 10.22 28.05
CA ALA A 194 4.20 10.43 27.00
C ALA A 194 4.85 10.85 25.68
N THR A 195 5.76 11.83 25.70
CA THR A 195 6.51 12.27 24.51
C THR A 195 7.38 11.15 23.94
N LYS A 196 8.13 10.45 24.80
CA LYS A 196 8.95 9.30 24.37
C LYS A 196 8.10 8.23 23.69
N ASN A 197 7.00 7.82 24.34
CA ASN A 197 6.10 6.81 23.81
C ASN A 197 5.45 7.25 22.50
N ALA A 198 5.06 8.51 22.36
CA ALA A 198 4.49 9.04 21.12
C ALA A 198 5.45 8.98 19.93
N LEU A 199 6.76 9.03 20.18
CA LEU A 199 7.77 9.02 19.12
C LEU A 199 8.26 7.61 18.74
N ILE A 200 8.11 6.63 19.64
CA ILE A 200 8.50 5.22 19.38
C ILE A 200 7.32 4.33 18.97
N ASN A 201 6.08 4.80 19.07
CA ASN A 201 4.89 4.04 18.68
C ASN A 201 4.23 4.65 17.45
N GLN A 202 3.68 3.80 16.60
CA GLN A 202 2.93 4.21 15.40
C GLN A 202 1.64 4.97 15.74
N PHE A 203 1.04 4.67 16.89
CA PHE A 203 -0.18 5.30 17.38
C PHE A 203 -0.07 5.51 18.89
N SER A 204 -0.56 6.64 19.39
CA SER A 204 -0.52 6.97 20.81
C SER A 204 -1.72 7.80 21.21
N VAL A 205 -2.35 7.41 22.32
CA VAL A 205 -3.41 8.17 22.98
C VAL A 205 -2.84 8.76 24.26
N ILE A 206 -2.84 10.10 24.35
CA ILE A 206 -2.38 10.81 25.54
C ILE A 206 -3.59 11.45 26.21
N GLN A 207 -3.87 11.01 27.44
CA GLN A 207 -4.96 11.53 28.26
C GLN A 207 -4.40 12.17 29.54
N GLY A 208 -5.09 13.19 30.04
CA GLY A 208 -4.79 13.79 31.35
C GLY A 208 -5.91 14.73 31.80
N PRO A 209 -6.10 14.94 33.12
CA PRO A 209 -7.03 15.93 33.67
C PRO A 209 -6.82 17.35 33.11
N PRO A 210 -7.77 18.28 33.30
CA PRO A 210 -7.56 19.70 33.02
C PRO A 210 -6.31 20.24 33.71
N GLY A 211 -5.57 21.16 33.07
CA GLY A 211 -4.37 21.78 33.66
C GLY A 211 -3.08 20.95 33.65
N THR A 212 -3.09 19.69 33.17
CA THR A 212 -1.91 18.79 33.18
C THR A 212 -0.86 19.03 32.09
N GLY A 213 -0.88 20.19 31.44
CA GLY A 213 0.11 20.56 30.43
C GLY A 213 0.07 19.72 29.14
N LYS A 214 -1.09 19.16 28.75
CA LYS A 214 -1.24 18.39 27.49
C LYS A 214 -0.73 19.16 26.26
N THR A 215 -0.99 20.47 26.19
CA THR A 215 -0.49 21.34 25.11
C THR A 215 1.03 21.38 25.07
N GLN A 216 1.70 21.47 26.22
CA GLN A 216 3.17 21.42 26.31
C GLN A 216 3.70 20.06 25.85
N THR A 217 3.03 18.96 26.22
CA THR A 217 3.39 17.62 25.71
C THR A 217 3.28 17.53 24.19
N ILE A 218 2.20 18.06 23.59
CA ILE A 218 2.01 18.12 22.13
C ILE A 218 3.14 18.94 21.48
N LEU A 219 3.45 20.12 22.02
CA LEU A 219 4.52 20.98 21.51
C LEU A 219 5.90 20.30 21.60
N ASN A 220 6.19 19.58 22.67
CA ASN A 220 7.44 18.81 22.80
C ASN A 220 7.50 17.63 21.80
N ILE A 221 6.38 16.97 21.51
CA ILE A 221 6.31 15.94 20.44
C ILE A 221 6.63 16.58 19.09
N ILE A 222 5.98 17.70 18.76
CA ILE A 222 6.18 18.43 17.51
C ILE A 222 7.64 18.88 17.37
N ALA A 223 8.22 19.48 18.41
CA ALA A 223 9.61 19.93 18.41
C ALA A 223 10.58 18.79 18.06
N ASN A 224 10.35 17.59 18.62
CA ASN A 224 11.16 16.42 18.31
C ASN A 224 10.97 15.89 16.89
N ILE A 225 9.80 16.08 16.27
CA ILE A 225 9.57 15.72 14.87
C ILE A 225 10.26 16.74 13.94
N VAL A 226 10.09 18.03 14.23
CA VAL A 226 10.62 19.14 13.41
C VAL A 226 12.15 19.18 13.42
N ILE A 227 12.80 19.03 14.58
CA ILE A 227 14.29 19.01 14.67
C ILE A 227 14.92 17.85 13.86
N ARG A 228 14.11 16.84 13.52
CA ARG A 228 14.50 15.70 12.68
C ARG A 228 14.13 15.88 11.20
N ASN A 229 13.84 17.11 10.78
CA ASN A 229 13.47 17.48 9.40
C ASN A 229 12.26 16.68 8.88
N LYS A 230 11.29 16.39 9.75
CA LYS A 230 10.02 15.74 9.40
C LYS A 230 8.87 16.76 9.42
N THR A 231 7.84 16.49 8.62
CA THR A 231 6.63 17.30 8.57
C THR A 231 5.60 16.83 9.59
N VAL A 232 4.79 17.76 10.08
CA VAL A 232 3.69 17.48 11.02
C VAL A 232 2.41 18.08 10.46
N LEU A 233 1.34 17.29 10.43
CA LEU A 233 -0.03 17.78 10.21
C LEU A 233 -0.74 17.84 11.56
N ILE A 234 -1.26 19.03 11.90
CA ILE A 234 -2.03 19.26 13.12
C ILE A 234 -3.49 19.49 12.73
N VAL A 235 -4.40 18.76 13.39
CA VAL A 235 -5.84 18.89 13.21
C VAL A 235 -6.52 19.07 14.57
N SER A 236 -7.56 19.89 14.62
CA SER A 236 -8.32 20.16 15.83
C SER A 236 -9.76 20.51 15.47
N ASN A 237 -10.72 20.04 16.26
CA ASN A 237 -12.11 20.48 16.14
C ASN A 237 -12.33 21.88 16.75
N ASN A 238 -11.34 22.43 17.47
CA ASN A 238 -11.38 23.77 18.05
C ASN A 238 -10.32 24.65 17.38
N ASN A 239 -10.77 25.63 16.59
CA ASN A 239 -9.91 26.58 15.89
C ASN A 239 -9.02 27.39 16.86
N ALA A 240 -9.47 27.66 18.08
CA ALA A 240 -8.68 28.40 19.07
C ALA A 240 -7.43 27.63 19.51
N ALA A 241 -7.47 26.29 19.50
CA ALA A 241 -6.32 25.46 19.82
C ALA A 241 -5.23 25.51 18.72
N LEU A 242 -5.60 25.82 17.48
CA LEU A 242 -4.66 25.92 16.36
C LEU A 242 -3.82 27.19 16.41
N ILE A 243 -4.34 28.28 16.99
CA ILE A 243 -3.65 29.58 17.10
C ILE A 243 -2.30 29.46 17.83
N ILE A 244 -2.19 28.53 18.78
CA ILE A 244 -0.96 28.27 19.55
C ILE A 244 0.17 27.78 18.64
N PHE A 245 -0.15 27.18 17.47
CA PHE A 245 0.81 26.59 16.55
C PHE A 245 1.07 27.45 15.30
N THR A 246 0.32 28.53 15.09
CA THR A 246 0.33 29.31 13.83
C THR A 246 0.71 30.78 13.99
N LYS A 247 1.05 31.24 15.20
CA LYS A 247 1.55 32.61 15.38
C LYS A 247 2.98 32.74 14.86
N ASN A 248 3.09 33.28 13.64
CA ASN A 248 4.22 34.10 13.22
C ASN A 248 4.14 35.47 13.89
#